data_AF-A0A8U0P9X9-F1
#
_entry.id   AF-A0A8U0P9X9-F1
#
_cell.length_a   1.000
_cell.length_b   1.000
_cell.length_c   1.000
_cell.angle_alpha   90.00
_cell.angle_beta   90.00
_cell.angle_gamma   90.00
#
_symmetry.space_group_name_H-M   'P 1'
#
loop_
_entity.id
_entity.type
_entity.pdbx_description
1 polymer ?
#
loop_
_entity_poly.entity_id
_entity_poly.type
_entity_poly.pdbx_seq_one_letter_code
_entity_poly.pdbx_strand_id
1 'polypeptide(L)'
;MEYFDDRLKGTASSIGATLVTNETTPVTNGTTTVTNVTTQVTNGTTPVTKDYKFASWMTLLAQLPLLLFTLANSFLYQRIKEKVRIAVSMVSILFLFLLTAIMVKVPMQPHSFFSITMATIWFINSFGAVLQGSLFGLVGLLPPRYSTLFMSGQGLAGIFAAMASLFSILSKADKASAALGYFITPCVATLITLLSYLLLPHLEFAQFYFEKSKCHHDQPETTDELLKGADKEKLALVNGDRNGFNNKPIITNGDFEASGTKEALFMMQQTDSHSRSSVLAVFKKIWVMALCVTCVLAVTLSVFPAVTVKVKSVYGNKEWDRYFLCVCCFIVFNVMDLIGRSVTSMVQWPSKRSSLFPVLVVSRVVFIPLIMLCNTDKRQYLPVLFSHDIAFLVIMTLFALSNGYFICLCMSYAPQLVRAKDCETAGALMTFFLALGLSLGAALSFLLRNLL
;
A
#
# COMPACT_ATOMS: atom_id res chain seq x y z
N MET A 1 -14.27 -1.74 -12.25
CA MET A 1 -15.41 -1.46 -11.35
C MET A 1 -16.74 -1.56 -12.09
N GLU A 2 -16.91 -0.85 -13.22
CA GLU A 2 -18.14 -0.91 -14.04
C GLU A 2 -18.57 -2.33 -14.45
N TYR A 3 -17.63 -3.20 -14.86
CA TYR A 3 -17.95 -4.60 -15.19
C TYR A 3 -18.61 -5.38 -14.03
N PHE A 4 -18.13 -5.16 -12.80
CA PHE A 4 -18.66 -5.87 -11.63
C PHE A 4 -20.05 -5.32 -11.25
N ASP A 5 -20.25 -4.01 -11.34
CA ASP A 5 -21.54 -3.38 -11.08
C ASP A 5 -22.62 -3.84 -12.07
N ASP A 6 -22.28 -3.90 -13.36
CA ASP A 6 -23.18 -4.43 -14.40
C ASP A 6 -23.53 -5.90 -14.18
N ARG A 7 -22.55 -6.72 -13.81
CA ARG A 7 -22.76 -8.15 -13.54
C ARG A 7 -23.64 -8.40 -12.31
N LEU A 8 -23.65 -7.48 -11.34
CA LEU A 8 -24.54 -7.52 -10.19
C LEU A 8 -25.96 -7.06 -10.53
N LYS A 9 -26.10 -6.08 -11.44
CA LYS A 9 -27.39 -5.59 -11.93
C LYS A 9 -28.08 -6.55 -12.90
N GLY A 10 -27.31 -7.41 -13.57
CA GLY A 10 -27.74 -8.32 -14.64
C GLY A 10 -28.70 -9.47 -14.29
N THR A 11 -29.37 -9.45 -13.13
CA THR A 11 -30.45 -10.41 -12.78
C THR A 11 -31.82 -9.75 -12.62
N ALA A 12 -31.90 -8.41 -12.62
CA ALA A 12 -33.18 -7.71 -12.54
C ALA A 12 -33.89 -7.56 -13.91
N SER A 13 -33.18 -7.80 -15.03
CA SER A 13 -33.72 -7.59 -16.39
C SER A 13 -34.23 -8.85 -17.08
N SER A 14 -34.08 -10.05 -16.49
CA SER A 14 -34.42 -11.32 -17.18
C SER A 14 -35.59 -12.10 -16.56
N ILE A 15 -36.36 -11.51 -15.64
CA ILE A 15 -37.54 -12.15 -15.06
C ILE A 15 -38.75 -11.24 -15.26
N GLY A 16 -39.58 -11.59 -16.25
CA GLY A 16 -41.01 -11.24 -16.25
C GLY A 16 -41.46 -10.07 -17.12
N ALA A 17 -41.37 -10.20 -18.43
CA ALA A 17 -42.34 -9.58 -19.34
C ALA A 17 -42.70 -10.60 -20.44
N THR A 18 -43.36 -11.69 -20.03
CA THR A 18 -44.05 -12.56 -20.98
C THR A 18 -45.33 -11.83 -21.39
N LEU A 19 -45.28 -11.14 -22.53
CA LEU A 19 -46.47 -10.65 -23.22
C LEU A 19 -47.29 -11.87 -23.67
N VAL A 20 -48.29 -12.26 -22.89
CA VAL A 20 -49.34 -13.18 -23.33
C VAL A 20 -50.37 -12.34 -24.07
N THR A 21 -50.33 -12.35 -25.40
CA THR A 21 -51.39 -11.80 -26.25
C THR A 21 -52.50 -12.85 -26.35
N ASN A 22 -53.58 -12.67 -25.59
CA ASN A 22 -54.84 -13.37 -25.89
C ASN A 22 -55.58 -12.58 -26.96
N GLU A 23 -55.64 -13.13 -28.17
CA GLU A 23 -56.55 -12.66 -29.22
C GLU A 23 -57.99 -13.07 -28.88
N THR A 24 -58.85 -12.08 -28.68
CA THR A 24 -60.30 -12.23 -28.83
C THR A 24 -60.81 -11.09 -29.69
N THR A 25 -61.26 -11.42 -30.91
CA THR A 25 -62.03 -10.53 -31.78
C THR A 25 -63.40 -10.24 -31.12
N PRO A 26 -63.90 -9.00 -31.22
CA PRO A 26 -65.05 -8.81 -32.11
C PRO A 26 -65.18 -7.44 -32.79
N VAL A 27 -65.73 -7.51 -34.00
CA VAL A 27 -66.75 -6.68 -34.69
C VAL A 27 -67.05 -5.23 -34.22
N THR A 28 -67.08 -4.37 -35.24
CA THR A 28 -67.58 -2.99 -35.40
C THR A 28 -68.86 -2.58 -34.65
N ASN A 29 -68.85 -1.38 -34.03
CA ASN A 29 -69.73 -0.23 -34.37
C ASN A 29 -69.78 0.81 -33.23
N GLY A 30 -69.80 2.09 -33.60
CA GLY A 30 -70.50 3.15 -32.85
C GLY A 30 -69.73 3.85 -31.72
N THR A 31 -69.46 5.14 -31.95
CA THR A 31 -69.37 6.25 -30.99
C THR A 31 -69.75 5.95 -29.54
N THR A 32 -68.77 5.87 -28.62
CA THR A 32 -68.92 6.33 -27.22
C THR A 32 -67.56 6.52 -26.55
N THR A 33 -67.37 7.67 -25.92
CA THR A 33 -66.35 7.93 -24.90
C THR A 33 -66.53 6.96 -23.73
N VAL A 34 -65.51 6.17 -23.41
CA VAL A 34 -65.42 5.38 -22.18
C VAL A 34 -64.08 5.67 -21.50
N THR A 35 -64.16 6.26 -20.31
CA THR A 35 -63.06 6.44 -19.36
C THR A 35 -62.53 5.07 -18.90
N ASN A 36 -61.34 4.69 -19.37
CA ASN A 36 -60.60 3.56 -18.79
C ASN A 36 -59.81 4.03 -17.56
N VAL A 37 -60.40 3.83 -16.38
CA VAL A 37 -59.67 3.81 -15.12
C VAL A 37 -58.84 2.53 -15.11
N THR A 38 -57.53 2.66 -15.36
CA THR A 38 -56.60 1.55 -15.15
C THR A 38 -56.26 1.50 -13.65
N THR A 39 -56.99 0.66 -12.92
CA THR A 39 -56.62 0.27 -11.56
C THR A 39 -55.31 -0.52 -11.64
N GLN A 40 -54.18 0.13 -11.36
CA GLN A 40 -52.93 -0.60 -11.13
C GLN A 40 -53.06 -1.37 -9.82
N VAL A 41 -53.27 -2.68 -9.93
CA VAL A 41 -53.02 -3.61 -8.83
C VAL A 41 -51.51 -3.63 -8.60
N THR A 42 -51.05 -2.84 -7.63
CA THR A 42 -49.67 -2.87 -7.17
C THR A 42 -49.48 -4.17 -6.38
N ASN A 43 -49.03 -5.24 -7.05
CA ASN A 43 -48.43 -6.36 -6.35
C ASN A 43 -47.14 -5.85 -5.69
N GLY A 44 -47.24 -5.60 -4.39
CA GLY A 44 -46.18 -5.11 -3.53
C GLY A 44 -45.04 -6.11 -3.41
N THR A 45 -44.05 -5.95 -4.27
CA THR A 45 -42.64 -6.20 -3.95
C THR A 45 -41.85 -5.25 -4.82
N THR A 46 -41.59 -4.05 -4.30
CA THR A 46 -40.46 -3.25 -4.78
C THR A 46 -39.25 -4.18 -4.84
N PRO A 47 -38.58 -4.38 -5.99
CA PRO A 47 -37.31 -5.08 -5.98
C PRO A 47 -36.43 -4.26 -5.06
N VAL A 48 -36.11 -4.82 -3.89
CA VAL A 48 -35.05 -4.28 -3.05
C VAL A 48 -33.78 -4.53 -3.85
N THR A 49 -33.48 -3.64 -4.78
CA THR A 49 -32.13 -3.43 -5.27
C THR A 49 -31.34 -3.05 -4.03
N LYS A 50 -30.80 -4.06 -3.34
CA LYS A 50 -29.76 -3.83 -2.34
C LYS A 50 -28.68 -3.10 -3.12
N ASP A 51 -28.61 -1.79 -2.93
CA ASP A 51 -27.50 -0.98 -3.41
C ASP A 51 -26.26 -1.50 -2.71
N TYR A 52 -25.62 -2.50 -3.33
CA TYR A 52 -24.31 -2.94 -2.90
C TYR A 52 -23.42 -1.71 -3.08
N LYS A 53 -23.05 -1.08 -1.95
CA LYS A 53 -22.01 -0.05 -1.92
C LYS A 53 -20.67 -0.71 -2.24
N PHE A 54 -20.54 -1.24 -3.46
CA PHE A 54 -19.44 -2.07 -3.95
C PHE A 54 -18.11 -1.33 -3.79
N ALA A 55 -18.11 -0.02 -4.08
CA ALA A 55 -16.96 0.85 -3.87
C ALA A 55 -16.55 0.95 -2.38
N SER A 56 -17.51 1.11 -1.48
CA SER A 56 -17.23 1.18 -0.05
C SER A 56 -16.72 -0.16 0.49
N TRP A 57 -17.37 -1.27 0.12
CA TRP A 57 -16.96 -2.62 0.53
C TRP A 57 -15.59 -3.00 -0.03
N MET A 58 -15.34 -2.74 -1.31
CA MET A 58 -14.03 -2.94 -1.93
C MET A 58 -12.94 -2.14 -1.22
N THR A 59 -13.21 -0.86 -0.90
CA THR A 59 -12.24 -0.01 -0.20
C THR A 59 -11.95 -0.57 1.20
N LEU A 60 -12.99 -0.94 1.95
CA LEU A 60 -12.85 -1.51 3.29
C LEU A 60 -12.05 -2.82 3.27
N LEU A 61 -12.41 -3.74 2.37
CA LEU A 61 -11.80 -5.06 2.25
C LEU A 61 -10.41 -5.04 1.60
N ALA A 62 -10.02 -3.94 0.96
CA ALA A 62 -8.64 -3.73 0.54
C ALA A 62 -7.79 -3.16 1.68
N GLN A 63 -8.28 -2.11 2.36
CA GLN A 63 -7.50 -1.37 3.36
C GLN A 63 -7.34 -2.11 4.69
N LEU A 64 -8.39 -2.79 5.15
CA LEU A 64 -8.38 -3.46 6.45
C LEU A 64 -7.36 -4.61 6.53
N PRO A 65 -7.33 -5.60 5.61
CA PRO A 65 -6.27 -6.61 5.61
C PRO A 65 -4.89 -6.02 5.37
N LEU A 66 -4.78 -4.99 4.51
CA LEU A 66 -3.50 -4.31 4.29
C LEU A 66 -2.93 -3.76 5.61
N LEU A 67 -3.76 -3.09 6.41
CA LEU A 67 -3.37 -2.54 7.70
C LEU A 67 -3.04 -3.63 8.74
N LEU A 68 -3.89 -4.66 8.85
CA LEU A 68 -3.70 -5.75 9.81
C LEU A 68 -2.44 -6.56 9.52
N PHE A 69 -2.22 -6.95 8.26
CA PHE A 69 -1.09 -7.79 7.88
C PHE A 69 0.22 -7.02 7.82
N THR A 70 0.23 -5.71 7.52
CA THR A 70 1.45 -4.89 7.65
C THR A 70 1.85 -4.71 9.13
N LEU A 71 0.87 -4.53 10.02
CA LEU A 71 1.11 -4.49 11.47
C LEU A 71 1.64 -5.83 11.97
N ALA A 72 0.95 -6.93 11.62
CA ALA A 72 1.34 -8.27 12.01
C ALA A 72 2.75 -8.62 11.48
N ASN A 73 3.06 -8.27 10.23
CA ASN A 73 4.37 -8.47 9.64
C ASN A 73 5.49 -7.73 10.41
N SER A 74 5.20 -6.56 10.98
CA SER A 74 6.15 -5.80 11.80
C SER A 74 6.53 -6.51 13.10
N PHE A 75 5.70 -7.45 13.59
CA PHE A 75 5.98 -8.28 14.75
C PHE A 75 6.43 -9.71 14.39
N LEU A 76 5.89 -10.28 13.30
CA LEU A 76 6.13 -11.65 12.85
C LEU A 76 7.43 -11.83 12.05
N TYR A 77 8.11 -10.74 11.66
CA TYR A 77 9.34 -10.83 10.85
C TYR A 77 10.46 -11.67 11.53
N GLN A 78 10.46 -11.77 12.86
CA GLN A 78 11.46 -12.57 13.59
C GLN A 78 11.21 -14.08 13.49
N ARG A 79 9.98 -14.51 13.16
CA ARG A 79 9.58 -15.93 13.17
C ARG A 79 9.74 -16.61 11.82
N ILE A 80 9.66 -15.85 10.72
CA ILE A 80 9.62 -16.41 9.36
C ILE A 80 10.76 -15.80 8.54
N LYS A 81 11.58 -16.66 7.92
CA LYS A 81 12.66 -16.22 7.03
C LYS A 81 12.11 -15.36 5.89
N GLU A 82 12.75 -14.21 5.66
CA GLU A 82 12.37 -13.23 4.64
C GLU A 82 12.17 -13.84 3.24
N LYS A 83 13.08 -14.75 2.84
CA LYS A 83 13.00 -15.42 1.53
C LYS A 83 11.70 -16.21 1.34
N VAL A 84 11.25 -16.90 2.38
CA VAL A 84 10.01 -17.70 2.36
C VAL A 84 8.81 -16.76 2.28
N ARG A 85 8.83 -15.69 3.07
CA ARG A 85 7.77 -14.68 3.12
C ARG A 85 7.52 -14.02 1.76
N ILE A 86 8.59 -13.62 1.05
CA ILE A 86 8.50 -13.03 -0.30
C ILE A 86 7.98 -14.06 -1.32
N ALA A 87 8.58 -15.27 -1.35
CA ALA A 87 8.24 -16.30 -2.32
C ALA A 87 6.79 -16.78 -2.19
N VAL A 88 6.34 -17.10 -0.96
CA VAL A 88 4.96 -17.52 -0.68
C VAL A 88 3.98 -16.42 -1.09
N SER A 89 4.26 -15.16 -0.73
CA SER A 89 3.36 -14.05 -1.08
C SER A 89 3.23 -13.88 -2.60
N MET A 90 4.33 -13.94 -3.35
CA MET A 90 4.31 -13.85 -4.82
C MET A 90 3.52 -14.99 -5.47
N VAL A 91 3.74 -16.24 -5.04
CA VAL A 91 3.02 -17.40 -5.57
C VAL A 91 1.53 -17.32 -5.24
N SER A 92 1.17 -16.94 -4.00
CA SER A 92 -0.23 -16.76 -3.59
C SER A 92 -0.92 -15.64 -4.36
N ILE A 93 -0.27 -14.50 -4.57
CA ILE A 93 -0.81 -13.39 -5.37
C ILE A 93 -1.04 -13.82 -6.82
N LEU A 94 -0.07 -14.52 -7.43
CA LEU A 94 -0.21 -15.04 -8.80
C LEU A 94 -1.41 -15.99 -8.92
N PHE A 95 -1.55 -16.93 -7.98
CA PHE A 95 -2.68 -17.85 -7.94
C PHE A 95 -4.03 -17.11 -7.81
N LEU A 96 -4.12 -16.12 -6.91
CA LEU A 96 -5.34 -15.35 -6.69
C LEU A 96 -5.73 -14.47 -7.89
N PHE A 97 -4.75 -13.90 -8.61
CA PHE A 97 -5.03 -13.18 -9.86
C PHE A 97 -5.51 -14.13 -10.96
N LEU A 98 -4.91 -15.31 -11.09
CA LEU A 98 -5.34 -16.32 -12.05
C LEU A 98 -6.77 -16.82 -11.75
N LEU A 99 -7.07 -17.08 -10.47
CA LEU A 99 -8.41 -17.40 -10.00
C LEU A 99 -9.41 -16.30 -10.39
N THR A 100 -9.04 -15.03 -10.16
CA THR A 100 -9.91 -13.88 -10.50
C THR A 100 -10.11 -13.76 -12.01
N ALA A 101 -9.09 -14.04 -12.84
CA ALA A 101 -9.22 -14.06 -14.29
C ALA A 101 -10.18 -15.17 -14.78
N ILE A 102 -10.09 -16.37 -14.20
CA ILE A 102 -10.99 -17.49 -14.50
C ILE A 102 -12.44 -17.12 -14.14
N MET A 103 -12.66 -16.49 -12.99
CA MET A 103 -13.99 -16.04 -12.55
C MET A 103 -14.69 -15.07 -13.51
N VAL A 104 -13.93 -14.31 -14.31
CA VAL A 104 -14.53 -13.41 -15.32
C VAL A 104 -15.24 -14.21 -16.43
N LYS A 105 -14.78 -15.42 -16.74
CA LYS A 105 -15.38 -16.29 -17.77
C LYS A 105 -16.45 -17.25 -17.25
N VAL A 106 -16.38 -17.66 -15.98
CA VAL A 106 -17.33 -18.63 -15.41
C VAL A 106 -18.67 -17.95 -15.12
N PRO A 107 -19.81 -18.44 -15.66
CA PRO A 107 -21.13 -17.92 -15.33
C PRO A 107 -21.48 -18.30 -13.88
N MET A 108 -21.85 -17.30 -13.06
CA MET A 108 -22.14 -17.47 -11.64
C MET A 108 -23.27 -16.54 -11.22
N GLN A 109 -24.02 -16.92 -10.19
CA GLN A 109 -25.02 -16.04 -9.58
C GLN A 109 -24.36 -14.78 -8.98
N PRO A 110 -25.05 -13.61 -9.03
CA PRO A 110 -24.50 -12.33 -8.58
C PRO A 110 -23.94 -12.32 -7.15
N HIS A 111 -24.67 -12.93 -6.21
CA HIS A 111 -24.27 -12.99 -4.80
C HIS A 111 -22.99 -13.80 -4.61
N SER A 112 -22.89 -14.96 -5.27
CA SER A 112 -21.69 -15.81 -5.20
C SER A 112 -20.49 -15.12 -5.84
N PHE A 113 -20.70 -14.46 -6.99
CA PHE A 113 -19.65 -13.70 -7.66
C PHE A 113 -19.14 -12.54 -6.80
N PHE A 114 -20.04 -11.79 -6.14
CA PHE A 114 -19.68 -10.72 -5.21
C PHE A 114 -18.85 -11.25 -4.04
N SER A 115 -19.35 -12.26 -3.32
CA SER A 115 -18.70 -12.79 -2.12
C SER A 115 -17.31 -13.36 -2.42
N ILE A 116 -17.17 -14.13 -3.51
CA ILE A 116 -15.87 -14.70 -3.88
C ILE A 116 -14.90 -13.60 -4.33
N THR A 117 -15.35 -12.62 -5.12
CA THR A 117 -14.50 -11.47 -5.53
C THR A 117 -14.01 -10.68 -4.32
N MET A 118 -14.89 -10.44 -3.35
CA MET A 118 -14.54 -9.72 -2.13
C MET A 118 -13.54 -10.51 -1.27
N ALA A 119 -13.68 -11.84 -1.21
CA ALA A 119 -12.71 -12.72 -0.55
C ALA A 119 -11.36 -12.71 -1.27
N THR A 120 -11.31 -12.78 -2.60
CA THR A 120 -10.03 -12.71 -3.33
C THR A 120 -9.32 -11.39 -3.12
N ILE A 121 -10.05 -10.26 -3.15
CA ILE A 121 -9.49 -8.93 -2.84
C ILE A 121 -8.86 -8.91 -1.45
N TRP A 122 -9.54 -9.47 -0.44
CA TRP A 122 -9.02 -9.53 0.93
C TRP A 122 -7.69 -10.28 1.00
N PHE A 123 -7.61 -11.47 0.39
CA PHE A 123 -6.39 -12.27 0.40
C PHE A 123 -5.28 -11.63 -0.42
N ILE A 124 -5.59 -11.03 -1.58
CA ILE A 124 -4.60 -10.30 -2.39
C ILE A 124 -3.96 -9.17 -1.56
N ASN A 125 -4.77 -8.39 -0.84
CA ASN A 125 -4.24 -7.31 0.02
C ASN A 125 -3.49 -7.85 1.24
N SER A 126 -3.88 -9.01 1.78
CA SER A 126 -3.17 -9.66 2.89
C SER A 126 -1.77 -10.12 2.49
N PHE A 127 -1.64 -10.87 1.38
CA PHE A 127 -0.33 -11.27 0.86
C PHE A 127 0.45 -10.09 0.30
N GLY A 128 -0.23 -9.10 -0.28
CA GLY A 128 0.36 -7.84 -0.73
C GLY A 128 1.01 -7.07 0.41
N ALA A 129 0.36 -7.00 1.58
CA ALA A 129 0.90 -6.39 2.79
C ALA A 129 2.20 -7.06 3.25
N VAL A 130 2.18 -8.39 3.30
CA VAL A 130 3.33 -9.20 3.68
C VAL A 130 4.48 -9.00 2.68
N LEU A 131 4.19 -9.08 1.38
CA LEU A 131 5.16 -8.87 0.32
C LEU A 131 5.79 -7.47 0.37
N GLN A 132 4.95 -6.42 0.45
CA GLN A 132 5.40 -5.04 0.50
C GLN A 132 6.30 -4.81 1.72
N GLY A 133 5.86 -5.21 2.92
CA GLY A 133 6.66 -5.08 4.14
C GLY A 133 7.99 -5.83 4.06
N SER A 134 8.01 -7.01 3.44
CA SER A 134 9.24 -7.79 3.22
C SER A 134 10.22 -7.08 2.31
N LEU A 135 9.74 -6.62 1.15
CA LEU A 135 10.58 -6.00 0.13
C LEU A 135 11.16 -4.68 0.63
N PHE A 136 10.40 -3.89 1.39
CA PHE A 136 10.94 -2.69 2.03
C PHE A 136 11.96 -3.00 3.12
N GLY A 137 11.78 -4.09 3.85
CA GLY A 137 12.78 -4.58 4.80
C GLY A 137 14.09 -4.94 4.08
N LEU A 138 13.99 -5.70 2.99
CA LEU A 138 15.12 -6.11 2.14
C LEU A 138 15.85 -4.91 1.51
N VAL A 139 15.09 -4.00 0.90
CA VAL A 139 15.62 -2.81 0.24
C VAL A 139 16.23 -1.83 1.24
N GLY A 140 15.79 -1.87 2.51
CA GLY A 140 16.40 -1.10 3.60
C GLY A 140 17.83 -1.51 3.95
N LEU A 141 18.27 -2.71 3.52
CA LEU A 141 19.66 -3.18 3.67
C LEU A 141 20.58 -2.64 2.57
N LEU A 142 20.01 -2.18 1.45
CA LEU A 142 20.74 -1.65 0.30
C LEU A 142 20.97 -0.13 0.45
N PRO A 143 21.89 0.46 -0.33
CA PRO A 143 22.07 1.90 -0.35
C PRO A 143 20.75 2.64 -0.65
N PRO A 144 20.52 3.85 -0.08
CA PRO A 144 19.23 4.56 -0.19
C PRO A 144 18.74 4.81 -1.62
N ARG A 145 19.63 4.85 -2.61
CA ARG A 145 19.29 4.95 -4.04
C ARG A 145 18.37 3.80 -4.50
N TYR A 146 18.57 2.59 -3.97
CA TYR A 146 17.72 1.44 -4.30
C TYR A 146 16.32 1.56 -3.69
N SER A 147 16.17 2.19 -2.52
CA SER A 147 14.85 2.53 -1.95
C SER A 147 14.08 3.47 -2.87
N THR A 148 14.75 4.50 -3.41
CA THR A 148 14.14 5.43 -4.36
C THR A 148 13.74 4.74 -5.67
N LEU A 149 14.59 3.85 -6.20
CA LEU A 149 14.32 3.10 -7.43
C LEU A 149 13.16 2.10 -7.26
N PHE A 150 13.16 1.36 -6.14
CA PHE A 150 12.06 0.48 -5.78
C PHE A 150 10.73 1.23 -5.70
N MET A 151 10.76 2.44 -5.12
CA MET A 151 9.58 3.30 -5.07
C MET A 151 9.14 3.81 -6.43
N SER A 152 10.09 4.16 -7.30
CA SER A 152 9.81 4.53 -8.69
C SER A 152 9.08 3.42 -9.45
N GLY A 153 9.42 2.15 -9.20
CA GLY A 153 8.71 1.00 -9.78
C GLY A 153 7.22 0.95 -9.41
N GLN A 154 6.85 1.33 -8.18
CA GLN A 154 5.44 1.45 -7.78
C GLN A 154 4.71 2.59 -8.52
N GLY A 155 5.37 3.72 -8.74
CA GLY A 155 4.82 4.81 -9.56
C GLY A 155 4.62 4.38 -11.02
N LEU A 156 5.56 3.63 -11.58
CA LEU A 156 5.48 3.09 -12.93
C LEU A 156 4.27 2.15 -13.10
N ALA A 157 3.99 1.30 -12.11
CA ALA A 157 2.80 0.44 -12.12
C ALA A 157 1.49 1.24 -12.21
N GLY A 158 1.43 2.41 -11.56
CA GLY A 158 0.30 3.34 -11.66
C GLY A 158 0.09 3.90 -13.06
N ILE A 159 1.18 4.25 -13.77
CA ILE A 159 1.12 4.68 -15.19
C ILE A 159 0.60 3.56 -16.07
N PHE A 160 1.10 2.32 -15.89
CA PHE A 160 0.59 1.17 -16.64
C PHE A 160 -0.91 0.96 -16.42
N ALA A 161 -1.40 1.08 -15.18
CA ALA A 161 -2.82 0.98 -14.88
C ALA A 161 -3.64 2.10 -15.55
N ALA A 162 -3.15 3.35 -15.53
CA ALA A 162 -3.80 4.49 -16.16
C ALA A 162 -3.83 4.37 -17.69
N MET A 163 -2.73 3.94 -18.32
CA MET A 163 -2.67 3.68 -19.75
C MET A 163 -3.58 2.52 -20.16
N ALA A 164 -3.61 1.44 -19.38
CA ALA A 164 -4.55 0.35 -19.62
C ALA A 164 -6.01 0.82 -19.50
N SER A 165 -6.32 1.73 -18.57
CA SER A 165 -7.63 2.42 -18.51
C SER A 165 -7.93 3.21 -19.77
N LEU A 166 -6.95 3.95 -20.29
CA LEU A 166 -7.13 4.76 -21.50
C LEU A 166 -7.35 3.89 -22.73
N PHE A 167 -6.53 2.86 -22.93
CA PHE A 167 -6.68 1.94 -24.06
C PHE A 167 -8.01 1.19 -24.03
N SER A 168 -8.51 0.80 -22.85
CA SER A 168 -9.84 0.20 -22.75
C SER A 168 -10.95 1.13 -23.21
N ILE A 169 -10.83 2.44 -22.96
CA ILE A 169 -11.80 3.44 -23.43
C ILE A 169 -11.67 3.64 -24.94
N LEU A 170 -10.43 3.79 -25.45
CA LEU A 170 -10.15 4.03 -26.87
C LEU A 170 -10.54 2.85 -27.76
N SER A 171 -10.26 1.62 -27.35
CA SER A 171 -10.57 0.43 -28.11
C SER A 171 -12.07 0.08 -28.13
N LYS A 172 -12.92 0.82 -27.39
CA LYS A 172 -14.34 0.49 -27.16
C LYS A 172 -14.52 -1.00 -26.82
N ALA A 173 -13.55 -1.57 -26.11
CA ALA A 173 -13.49 -3.00 -25.85
C ALA A 173 -14.70 -3.42 -25.01
N ASP A 174 -15.22 -4.63 -25.26
CA ASP A 174 -16.24 -5.20 -24.38
C ASP A 174 -15.71 -5.26 -22.94
N LYS A 175 -16.60 -4.97 -21.98
CA LYS A 175 -16.24 -4.82 -20.56
C LYS A 175 -15.62 -6.10 -20.00
N ALA A 176 -16.03 -7.28 -20.48
CA ALA A 176 -15.47 -8.55 -20.06
C ALA A 176 -14.05 -8.77 -20.62
N SER A 177 -13.83 -8.43 -21.90
CA SER A 177 -12.51 -8.51 -22.54
C SER A 177 -11.52 -7.52 -21.92
N ALA A 178 -11.96 -6.30 -21.60
CA ALA A 178 -11.16 -5.33 -20.86
C ALA A 178 -10.82 -5.83 -19.45
N ALA A 179 -11.81 -6.37 -18.72
CA ALA A 179 -11.60 -6.96 -17.39
C ALA A 179 -10.57 -8.10 -17.41
N LEU A 180 -10.62 -8.98 -18.41
CA LEU A 180 -9.63 -10.04 -18.60
C LEU A 180 -8.23 -9.48 -18.81
N GLY A 181 -8.08 -8.44 -19.64
CA GLY A 181 -6.80 -7.75 -19.81
C GLY A 181 -6.24 -7.26 -18.47
N TYR A 182 -7.06 -6.60 -17.63
CA TYR A 182 -6.64 -6.12 -16.32
C TYR A 182 -6.23 -7.20 -15.33
N PHE A 183 -6.72 -8.44 -15.46
CA PHE A 183 -6.33 -9.54 -14.56
C PHE A 183 -5.16 -10.37 -15.09
N ILE A 184 -5.03 -10.51 -16.42
CA ILE A 184 -3.92 -11.25 -17.03
C ILE A 184 -2.61 -10.44 -16.98
N THR A 185 -2.66 -9.12 -17.18
CA THR A 185 -1.44 -8.29 -17.15
C THR A 185 -0.69 -8.38 -15.81
N PRO A 186 -1.35 -8.29 -14.63
CA PRO A 186 -0.71 -8.54 -13.34
C PRO A 186 -0.13 -9.95 -13.19
N CYS A 187 -0.74 -10.99 -13.77
CA CYS A 187 -0.17 -12.34 -13.75
C CYS A 187 1.19 -12.38 -14.44
N VAL A 188 1.29 -11.79 -15.65
CA VAL A 188 2.56 -11.71 -16.40
C VAL A 188 3.60 -10.89 -15.64
N ALA A 189 3.20 -9.72 -15.11
CA ALA A 189 4.11 -8.88 -14.34
C ALA A 189 4.60 -9.57 -13.05
N THR A 190 3.72 -10.29 -12.34
CA THR A 190 4.07 -11.04 -11.13
C THR A 190 5.00 -12.20 -11.45
N LEU A 191 4.79 -12.90 -12.57
CA LEU A 191 5.67 -13.97 -13.03
C LEU A 191 7.07 -13.45 -13.36
N ILE A 192 7.17 -12.35 -14.12
CA ILE A 192 8.45 -11.69 -14.42
C ILE A 192 9.15 -11.25 -13.12
N THR A 193 8.40 -10.71 -12.16
CA THR A 193 8.94 -10.29 -10.86
C THR A 193 9.46 -11.49 -10.04
N LEU A 194 8.72 -12.60 -10.04
CA LEU A 194 9.13 -13.84 -9.37
C LEU A 194 10.43 -14.39 -9.97
N LEU A 195 10.52 -14.47 -11.30
CA LEU A 195 11.74 -14.90 -11.98
C LEU A 195 12.91 -13.98 -11.64
N SER A 196 12.70 -12.65 -11.72
CA SER A 196 13.73 -11.67 -11.37
C SER A 196 14.22 -11.81 -9.92
N TYR A 197 13.32 -12.12 -8.98
CA TYR A 197 13.67 -12.38 -7.59
C TYR A 197 14.47 -13.68 -7.40
N LEU A 198 14.16 -14.74 -8.17
CA LEU A 198 14.93 -15.99 -8.16
C LEU A 198 16.35 -15.82 -8.73
N LEU A 199 16.54 -14.87 -9.64
CA LEU A 199 17.87 -14.52 -10.17
C LEU A 199 18.69 -13.64 -9.20
N LEU A 200 18.03 -12.87 -8.32
CA LEU A 200 18.68 -11.97 -7.36
C LEU A 200 19.81 -12.61 -6.52
N PRO A 201 19.66 -13.82 -5.92
CA PRO A 201 20.73 -14.44 -5.14
C PRO A 201 21.94 -14.89 -5.98
N HIS A 202 21.85 -14.93 -7.30
CA HIS A 202 22.98 -15.27 -8.17
C HIS A 202 23.88 -14.08 -8.50
N LEU A 203 23.47 -12.85 -8.14
CA LEU A 203 24.27 -11.65 -8.37
C LEU A 203 25.27 -11.44 -7.21
N GLU A 204 26.56 -11.37 -7.53
CA GLU A 204 27.64 -11.13 -6.56
C GLU A 204 27.41 -9.86 -5.71
N PHE A 205 26.88 -8.81 -6.33
CA PHE A 205 26.51 -7.56 -5.65
C PHE A 205 25.46 -7.78 -4.55
N ALA A 206 24.40 -8.57 -4.84
CA ALA A 206 23.35 -8.85 -3.88
C ALA A 206 23.87 -9.73 -2.74
N GLN A 207 24.70 -10.73 -3.06
CA GLN A 207 25.36 -11.57 -2.08
C GLN A 207 26.20 -10.73 -1.11
N PHE A 208 27.02 -9.81 -1.60
CA PHE A 208 27.84 -8.93 -0.76
C PHE A 208 27.03 -8.16 0.30
N TYR A 209 25.93 -7.51 -0.09
CA TYR A 209 25.10 -6.73 0.86
C TYR A 209 24.30 -7.63 1.81
N PHE A 210 23.77 -8.76 1.33
CA PHE A 210 23.01 -9.68 2.17
C PHE A 210 23.89 -10.47 3.14
N GLU A 211 25.13 -10.80 2.75
CA GLU A 211 26.10 -11.54 3.56
C GLU A 211 26.81 -10.64 4.57
N LYS A 212 27.13 -9.39 4.20
CA LYS A 212 27.59 -8.36 5.17
C LYS A 212 26.59 -8.16 6.30
N SER A 213 25.28 -8.27 6.01
CA SER A 213 24.24 -8.18 7.03
C SER A 213 24.14 -9.45 7.91
N LYS A 214 24.58 -10.62 7.41
CA LYS A 214 24.64 -11.89 8.17
C LYS A 214 25.93 -12.05 8.99
N CYS A 215 27.07 -11.54 8.51
CA CYS A 215 28.32 -11.61 9.26
C CYS A 215 28.26 -10.79 10.57
N HIS A 216 27.46 -9.71 10.59
CA HIS A 216 27.06 -9.03 11.83
C HIS A 216 26.02 -9.78 12.68
N HIS A 217 25.39 -10.82 12.13
CA HIS A 217 24.34 -11.62 12.76
C HIS A 217 24.86 -12.93 13.40
N ASP A 218 25.96 -13.50 12.89
CA ASP A 218 26.55 -14.79 13.32
C ASP A 218 27.74 -14.66 14.29
N GLN A 219 28.17 -13.44 14.62
CA GLN A 219 29.11 -13.17 15.71
C GLN A 219 28.53 -13.13 17.16
N PRO A 220 27.33 -13.65 17.51
CA PRO A 220 26.93 -13.81 18.91
C PRO A 220 27.28 -15.18 19.50
N GLU A 221 27.37 -16.26 18.71
CA GLU A 221 27.49 -17.61 19.30
C GLU A 221 28.92 -17.93 19.74
N THR A 222 29.93 -17.54 18.96
CA THR A 222 31.35 -17.84 19.28
C THR A 222 31.84 -17.05 20.49
N THR A 223 31.36 -15.82 20.68
CA THR A 223 31.78 -14.96 21.80
C THR A 223 31.12 -15.39 23.11
N ASP A 224 29.87 -15.86 23.07
CA ASP A 224 29.14 -16.35 24.24
C ASP A 224 29.64 -17.74 24.69
N GLU A 225 30.09 -18.59 23.75
CA GLU A 225 30.83 -19.84 24.07
C GLU A 225 32.23 -19.58 24.62
N LEU A 226 32.96 -18.59 24.09
CA LEU A 226 34.28 -18.19 24.62
C LEU A 226 34.17 -17.56 26.02
N LEU A 227 33.11 -16.78 26.29
CA LEU A 227 32.83 -16.20 27.61
C LEU A 227 32.44 -17.29 28.62
N LYS A 228 31.59 -18.26 28.23
CA LYS A 228 31.26 -19.43 29.07
C LYS A 228 32.46 -20.35 29.30
N GLY A 229 33.37 -20.45 28.34
CA GLY A 229 34.65 -21.14 28.48
C GLY A 229 35.56 -20.45 29.49
N ALA A 230 35.69 -19.12 29.39
CA ALA A 230 36.50 -18.30 30.31
C ALA A 230 35.94 -18.30 31.75
N ASP A 231 34.62 -18.31 31.92
CA ASP A 231 33.98 -18.41 33.23
C ASP A 231 34.19 -19.79 33.86
N LYS A 232 34.16 -20.87 33.07
CA LYS A 232 34.50 -22.23 33.54
C LYS A 232 35.97 -22.35 33.92
N GLU A 233 36.87 -21.73 33.17
CA GLU A 233 38.31 -21.73 33.45
C GLU A 233 38.65 -20.92 34.72
N LYS A 234 37.99 -19.76 34.92
CA LYS A 234 38.05 -19.01 36.17
C LYS A 234 37.47 -19.77 37.36
N LEU A 235 36.36 -20.48 37.17
CA LEU A 235 35.74 -21.28 38.26
C LEU A 235 36.59 -22.51 38.62
N ALA A 236 37.30 -23.09 37.66
CA ALA A 236 38.26 -24.18 37.89
C ALA A 236 39.52 -23.70 38.65
N LEU A 237 40.00 -22.48 38.36
CA LEU A 237 41.12 -21.86 39.08
C LEU A 237 40.75 -21.46 40.53
N VAL A 238 39.46 -21.20 40.81
CA VAL A 238 38.98 -20.87 42.16
C VAL A 238 38.72 -22.11 43.02
N ASN A 239 38.41 -23.27 42.40
CA ASN A 239 38.09 -24.52 43.09
C ASN A 239 39.26 -25.54 43.16
N GLY A 240 40.45 -25.18 42.65
CA GLY A 240 41.65 -26.01 42.72
C GLY A 240 42.30 -25.96 44.12
N ASP A 241 42.42 -27.14 44.73
CA ASP A 241 42.95 -27.41 46.07
C ASP A 241 44.18 -26.58 46.47
N ARG A 242 44.07 -25.95 47.65
CA ARG A 242 45.22 -25.48 48.43
C ARG A 242 45.93 -26.69 49.02
N ASN A 243 47.10 -27.05 48.49
CA ASN A 243 48.21 -27.60 49.28
C ASN A 243 49.53 -27.54 48.49
N GLY A 244 50.47 -26.69 48.92
CA GLY A 244 51.88 -26.79 48.55
C GLY A 244 52.62 -25.49 48.20
N PHE A 245 53.16 -24.81 49.22
CA PHE A 245 54.45 -24.09 49.28
C PHE A 245 54.87 -22.98 48.27
N ASN A 246 55.03 -21.76 48.83
CA ASN A 246 56.08 -20.71 48.66
C ASN A 246 56.47 -20.16 47.27
N ASN A 247 56.09 -18.90 46.96
CA ASN A 247 56.89 -17.66 47.14
C ASN A 247 56.21 -16.43 46.49
N LYS A 248 56.34 -15.26 47.13
CA LYS A 248 55.84 -13.91 46.76
C LYS A 248 56.52 -13.36 45.47
N PRO A 249 55.97 -12.36 44.73
CA PRO A 249 55.57 -11.08 45.30
C PRO A 249 54.22 -10.48 44.88
N ILE A 250 53.83 -9.55 45.77
CA ILE A 250 52.69 -8.66 45.84
C ILE A 250 52.37 -7.99 44.50
N ILE A 251 51.18 -8.25 43.96
CA ILE A 251 50.47 -7.31 43.09
C ILE A 251 49.52 -6.54 44.02
N THR A 252 49.71 -5.23 44.11
CA THR A 252 48.88 -4.30 44.87
C THR A 252 47.46 -4.25 44.27
N ASN A 253 46.44 -4.38 45.13
CA ASN A 253 45.02 -4.42 44.76
C ASN A 253 44.48 -3.17 44.02
N GLY A 254 45.29 -2.10 43.88
CA GLY A 254 44.86 -0.82 43.31
C GLY A 254 44.80 -0.76 41.78
N ASP A 255 45.54 -1.61 41.07
CA ASP A 255 45.62 -1.54 39.59
C ASP A 255 44.55 -2.40 38.91
N PHE A 256 44.01 -3.40 39.62
CA PHE A 256 43.00 -4.31 39.08
C PHE A 256 41.58 -3.71 39.10
N GLU A 257 41.26 -2.87 40.09
CA GLU A 257 39.95 -2.22 40.16
C GLU A 257 39.79 -1.09 39.13
N ALA A 258 40.86 -0.33 38.84
CA ALA A 258 40.83 0.73 37.84
C ALA A 258 40.79 0.21 36.39
N SER A 259 41.50 -0.90 36.11
CA SER A 259 41.44 -1.58 34.80
C SER A 259 40.11 -2.31 34.63
N GLY A 260 39.65 -3.01 35.68
CA GLY A 260 38.36 -3.71 35.68
C GLY A 260 37.17 -2.78 35.50
N THR A 261 37.20 -1.55 36.01
CA THR A 261 36.11 -0.58 35.84
C THR A 261 36.11 0.05 34.44
N LYS A 262 37.28 0.28 33.81
CA LYS A 262 37.35 0.77 32.43
C LYS A 262 37.02 -0.33 31.43
N GLU A 263 37.47 -1.56 31.66
CA GLU A 263 37.10 -2.72 30.86
C GLU A 263 35.62 -3.09 31.07
N ALA A 264 35.09 -3.04 32.30
CA ALA A 264 33.67 -3.24 32.56
C ALA A 264 32.81 -2.11 31.98
N LEU A 265 33.27 -0.85 31.97
CA LEU A 265 32.56 0.25 31.33
C LEU A 265 32.64 0.15 29.79
N PHE A 266 33.75 -0.33 29.23
CA PHE A 266 33.90 -0.64 27.81
C PHE A 266 33.04 -1.86 27.40
N MET A 267 32.96 -2.88 28.26
CA MET A 267 32.13 -4.08 28.11
C MET A 267 30.65 -3.77 28.32
N MET A 268 30.28 -2.87 29.24
CA MET A 268 28.90 -2.42 29.46
C MET A 268 28.45 -1.49 28.32
N GLN A 269 29.35 -0.67 27.77
CA GLN A 269 29.14 0.09 26.53
C GLN A 269 29.01 -0.84 25.30
N GLN A 270 29.68 -1.99 25.28
CA GLN A 270 29.52 -3.02 24.25
C GLN A 270 28.28 -3.91 24.45
N THR A 271 27.85 -4.15 25.69
CA THR A 271 26.67 -5.02 25.98
C THR A 271 25.37 -4.34 25.53
N ASP A 272 25.29 -3.01 25.67
CA ASP A 272 24.17 -2.21 25.11
C ASP A 272 24.22 -2.07 23.57
N SER A 273 25.32 -2.54 22.94
CA SER A 273 25.51 -2.51 21.49
C SER A 273 25.00 -3.77 20.78
N HIS A 274 24.81 -4.89 21.49
CA HIS A 274 24.61 -6.22 20.88
C HIS A 274 23.15 -6.70 20.75
N SER A 275 22.17 -6.17 21.48
CA SER A 275 20.75 -6.59 21.33
C SER A 275 20.06 -5.92 20.12
N ARG A 276 19.19 -6.64 19.38
CA ARG A 276 18.30 -6.01 18.37
C ARG A 276 17.39 -5.02 19.10
N SER A 277 17.27 -3.81 18.57
CA SER A 277 16.45 -2.78 19.24
C SER A 277 14.99 -3.26 19.28
N SER A 278 14.30 -3.09 20.40
CA SER A 278 12.85 -3.32 20.46
C SER A 278 12.13 -2.53 19.36
N VAL A 279 11.06 -3.08 18.78
CA VAL A 279 10.26 -2.44 17.73
C VAL A 279 9.85 -1.01 18.13
N LEU A 280 9.53 -0.80 19.41
CA LEU A 280 9.19 0.52 19.95
C LEU A 280 10.38 1.50 19.93
N ALA A 281 11.59 1.01 20.21
CA ALA A 281 12.81 1.82 20.14
C ALA A 281 13.15 2.21 18.70
N VAL A 282 12.91 1.31 17.73
CA VAL A 282 13.03 1.61 16.29
C VAL A 282 11.99 2.66 15.89
N PHE A 283 10.72 2.47 16.30
CA PHE A 283 9.64 3.43 16.05
C PHE A 283 9.99 4.82 16.58
N LYS A 284 10.48 4.94 17.81
CA LYS A 284 10.88 6.23 18.42
C LYS A 284 11.97 6.96 17.62
N LYS A 285 12.76 6.27 16.80
CA LYS A 285 13.76 6.90 15.92
C LYS A 285 13.18 7.40 14.60
N ILE A 286 12.18 6.69 14.05
CA ILE A 286 11.61 6.98 12.73
C ILE A 286 10.25 7.69 12.77
N TRP A 287 9.69 7.94 13.96
CA TRP A 287 8.31 8.40 14.14
C TRP A 287 7.95 9.65 13.31
N VAL A 288 8.88 10.59 13.13
CA VAL A 288 8.65 11.77 12.28
C VAL A 288 8.43 11.38 10.82
N MET A 289 9.28 10.51 10.27
CA MET A 289 9.14 10.02 8.88
C MET A 289 7.87 9.19 8.71
N ALA A 290 7.53 8.38 9.73
CA ALA A 290 6.32 7.58 9.78
C ALA A 290 5.05 8.46 9.75
N LEU A 291 4.97 9.49 10.59
CA LEU A 291 3.85 10.43 10.58
C LEU A 291 3.79 11.25 9.29
N CYS A 292 4.93 11.64 8.72
CA CYS A 292 4.98 12.37 7.46
C CYS A 292 4.39 11.53 6.31
N VAL A 293 4.80 10.26 6.16
CA VAL A 293 4.25 9.40 5.10
C VAL A 293 2.77 9.14 5.30
N THR A 294 2.31 8.95 6.55
CA THR A 294 0.90 8.82 6.88
C THR A 294 0.12 10.08 6.49
N CYS A 295 0.61 11.26 6.83
CA CYS A 295 -0.01 12.54 6.50
C CYS A 295 -0.12 12.75 4.99
N VAL A 296 0.98 12.52 4.26
CA VAL A 296 1.01 12.59 2.80
C VAL A 296 -0.08 11.73 2.18
N LEU A 297 -0.16 10.46 2.58
CA LEU A 297 -1.12 9.52 2.00
C LEU A 297 -2.56 9.76 2.45
N ALA A 298 -2.75 10.23 3.69
CA ALA A 298 -4.06 10.62 4.19
C ALA A 298 -4.61 11.80 3.40
N VAL A 299 -3.81 12.85 3.18
CA VAL A 299 -4.17 13.99 2.32
C VAL A 299 -4.44 13.49 0.90
N THR A 300 -3.53 12.68 0.34
CA THR A 300 -3.67 12.24 -1.04
C THR A 300 -4.93 11.42 -1.28
N LEU A 301 -5.18 10.39 -0.46
CA LEU A 301 -6.34 9.51 -0.64
C LEU A 301 -7.66 10.13 -0.17
N SER A 302 -7.63 11.21 0.63
CA SER A 302 -8.85 11.94 0.96
C SER A 302 -9.50 12.57 -0.27
N VAL A 303 -8.70 13.01 -1.24
CA VAL A 303 -9.18 13.68 -2.45
C VAL A 303 -9.05 12.82 -3.72
N PHE A 304 -7.95 12.07 -3.89
CA PHE A 304 -7.71 11.26 -5.07
C PHE A 304 -7.91 9.77 -4.76
N PRO A 305 -8.69 9.02 -5.55
CA PRO A 305 -9.47 9.47 -6.70
C PRO A 305 -10.86 10.00 -6.30
N ALA A 306 -11.23 9.91 -5.02
CA ALA A 306 -12.61 9.98 -4.58
C ALA A 306 -13.36 11.29 -4.90
N VAL A 307 -12.70 12.42 -4.68
CA VAL A 307 -13.23 13.76 -4.97
C VAL A 307 -12.86 14.15 -6.41
N THR A 308 -11.63 13.88 -6.84
CA THR A 308 -11.14 14.27 -8.17
C THR A 308 -11.95 13.67 -9.31
N VAL A 309 -12.51 12.47 -9.15
CA VAL A 309 -13.37 11.85 -10.19
C VAL A 309 -14.70 12.55 -10.42
N LYS A 310 -15.15 13.40 -9.49
CA LYS A 310 -16.37 14.19 -9.64
C LYS A 310 -16.12 15.51 -10.40
N VAL A 311 -14.86 15.87 -10.66
CA VAL A 311 -14.50 17.10 -11.39
C VAL A 311 -14.90 16.96 -12.86
N LYS A 312 -15.53 18.00 -13.40
CA LYS A 312 -16.00 18.08 -14.78
C LYS A 312 -15.25 19.13 -15.58
N SER A 313 -15.07 18.83 -16.86
CA SER A 313 -14.51 19.79 -17.82
C SER A 313 -15.55 20.86 -18.16
N VAL A 314 -15.08 22.08 -18.39
CA VAL A 314 -15.92 23.18 -18.91
C VAL A 314 -16.48 22.85 -20.30
N TYR A 315 -15.80 22.00 -21.08
CA TYR A 315 -16.15 21.71 -22.47
C TYR A 315 -17.22 20.62 -22.65
N GLY A 316 -17.94 20.25 -21.59
CA GLY A 316 -19.36 19.85 -21.59
C GLY A 316 -19.81 18.58 -22.33
N ASN A 317 -18.95 17.83 -23.02
CA ASN A 317 -19.35 16.60 -23.71
C ASN A 317 -19.17 15.36 -22.82
N LYS A 318 -20.18 14.49 -22.74
CA LYS A 318 -20.14 13.21 -21.98
C LYS A 318 -18.98 12.30 -22.39
N GLU A 319 -18.60 12.31 -23.67
CA GLU A 319 -17.41 11.56 -24.12
C GLU A 319 -16.13 12.21 -23.61
N TRP A 320 -16.03 13.53 -23.71
CA TRP A 320 -14.88 14.29 -23.23
C TRP A 320 -14.68 14.14 -21.73
N ASP A 321 -15.73 14.06 -20.92
CA ASP A 321 -15.62 13.81 -19.48
C ASP A 321 -14.87 12.51 -19.15
N ARG A 322 -15.07 11.45 -19.94
CA ARG A 322 -14.38 10.16 -19.73
C ARG A 322 -12.89 10.28 -20.05
N TYR A 323 -12.56 10.98 -21.15
CA TYR A 323 -11.17 11.25 -21.53
C TYR A 323 -10.49 12.21 -20.56
N PHE A 324 -11.17 13.28 -20.16
CA PHE A 324 -10.70 14.25 -19.18
C PHE A 324 -10.36 13.55 -17.87
N LEU A 325 -11.26 12.70 -17.36
CA LEU A 325 -10.99 11.95 -16.14
C LEU A 325 -9.77 11.02 -16.30
N CYS A 326 -9.69 10.29 -17.40
CA CYS A 326 -8.59 9.34 -17.60
C CYS A 326 -7.24 10.07 -17.77
N VAL A 327 -7.20 11.11 -18.59
CA VAL A 327 -5.97 11.82 -18.94
C VAL A 327 -5.59 12.83 -17.86
N CYS A 328 -6.48 13.79 -17.59
CA CYS A 328 -6.19 14.95 -16.73
C CYS A 328 -6.15 14.59 -15.24
N CYS A 329 -6.87 13.55 -14.81
CA CYS A 329 -6.81 13.07 -13.43
C CYS A 329 -5.88 11.87 -13.28
N PHE A 330 -6.12 10.73 -13.95
CA PHE A 330 -5.32 9.52 -13.68
C PHE A 330 -3.91 9.55 -14.30
N ILE A 331 -3.77 9.88 -15.59
CA ILE A 331 -2.44 9.87 -16.23
C ILE A 331 -1.56 10.97 -15.64
N VAL A 332 -2.07 12.21 -15.54
CA VAL A 332 -1.31 13.32 -14.93
C VAL A 332 -0.89 12.97 -13.50
N PHE A 333 -1.77 12.40 -12.67
CA PHE A 333 -1.38 11.97 -11.32
C PHE A 333 -0.22 10.98 -11.35
N ASN A 334 -0.35 9.88 -12.11
CA ASN A 334 0.63 8.81 -12.06
C ASN A 334 1.97 9.22 -12.70
N VAL A 335 1.95 10.03 -13.76
CA VAL A 335 3.17 10.55 -14.40
C VAL A 335 3.89 11.52 -13.45
N MET A 336 3.18 12.45 -12.83
CA MET A 336 3.79 13.43 -11.93
C MET A 336 4.23 12.80 -10.61
N ASP A 337 3.49 11.80 -10.10
CA ASP A 337 3.92 10.99 -8.95
C ASP A 337 5.22 10.23 -9.27
N LEU A 338 5.34 9.63 -10.46
CA LEU A 338 6.59 9.00 -10.90
C LEU A 338 7.73 10.02 -11.00
N ILE A 339 7.50 11.18 -11.61
CA ILE A 339 8.51 12.24 -11.70
C ILE A 339 8.96 12.65 -10.29
N GLY A 340 8.04 12.84 -9.34
CA GLY A 340 8.37 13.18 -7.96
C GLY A 340 9.25 12.12 -7.29
N ARG A 341 8.94 10.83 -7.48
CA ARG A 341 9.76 9.73 -6.96
C ARG A 341 11.14 9.70 -7.60
N SER A 342 11.22 9.92 -8.91
CA SER A 342 12.49 9.94 -9.65
C SER A 342 13.37 11.12 -9.26
N VAL A 343 12.81 12.32 -9.11
CA VAL A 343 13.54 13.52 -8.67
C VAL A 343 14.18 13.29 -7.30
N THR A 344 13.54 12.51 -6.41
CA THR A 344 14.10 12.15 -5.10
C THR A 344 15.41 11.36 -5.18
N SER A 345 15.62 10.60 -6.27
CA SER A 345 16.88 9.86 -6.47
C SER A 345 18.05 10.78 -6.82
N MET A 346 17.77 11.95 -7.41
CA MET A 346 18.75 12.95 -7.81
C MET A 346 18.96 14.02 -6.73
N VAL A 347 17.85 14.49 -6.14
CA VAL A 347 17.82 15.62 -5.21
C VAL A 347 17.02 15.25 -3.96
N GLN A 348 17.73 15.11 -2.84
CA GLN A 348 17.15 14.82 -1.52
C GLN A 348 17.07 16.10 -0.68
N TRP A 349 16.07 16.93 -0.94
CA TRP A 349 15.81 18.16 -0.21
C TRP A 349 14.35 18.18 0.27
N PRO A 350 14.02 18.69 1.46
CA PRO A 350 14.90 19.10 2.54
C PRO A 350 15.63 17.93 3.22
N SER A 351 16.66 18.26 3.99
CA SER A 351 17.44 17.28 4.76
C SER A 351 16.57 16.55 5.78
N LYS A 352 16.89 15.27 6.04
CA LYS A 352 16.20 14.38 6.99
C LYS A 352 16.07 14.90 8.43
N ARG A 353 16.89 15.87 8.85
CA ARG A 353 16.84 16.50 10.18
C ARG A 353 16.19 17.88 10.19
N SER A 354 15.85 18.43 9.03
CA SER A 354 15.29 19.77 8.93
C SER A 354 13.83 19.80 9.40
N SER A 355 13.50 20.75 10.27
CA SER A 355 12.10 21.01 10.66
C SER A 355 11.24 21.51 9.50
N LEU A 356 11.86 21.94 8.39
CA LEU A 356 11.15 22.33 7.17
C LEU A 356 10.40 21.14 6.55
N PHE A 357 10.94 19.93 6.70
CA PHE A 357 10.37 18.74 6.05
C PHE A 357 8.95 18.41 6.52
N PRO A 358 8.67 18.26 7.82
CA PRO A 358 7.30 18.07 8.30
C PRO A 358 6.37 19.23 7.95
N VAL A 359 6.86 20.47 7.96
CA VAL A 359 6.06 21.66 7.63
C VAL A 359 5.58 21.60 6.17
N LEU A 360 6.46 21.27 5.23
CA LEU A 360 6.09 21.10 3.81
C LEU A 360 5.14 19.92 3.57
N VAL A 361 5.26 18.87 4.38
CA VAL A 361 4.32 17.75 4.33
C VAL A 361 2.93 18.18 4.79
N VAL A 362 2.84 18.87 5.94
CA VAL A 362 1.58 19.37 6.48
C VAL A 362 0.96 20.43 5.57
N SER A 363 1.76 21.27 4.91
CA SER A 363 1.24 22.28 3.99
C SER A 363 0.47 21.66 2.82
N ARG A 364 0.65 20.37 2.50
CA ARG A 364 -0.15 19.68 1.47
C ARG A 364 -1.63 19.61 1.79
N VAL A 365 -2.04 19.81 3.05
CA VAL A 365 -3.46 19.91 3.43
C VAL A 365 -4.16 21.02 2.62
N VAL A 366 -3.44 22.05 2.16
CA VAL A 366 -3.98 23.10 1.27
C VAL A 366 -4.55 22.56 -0.04
N PHE A 367 -4.07 21.42 -0.53
CA PHE A 367 -4.60 20.81 -1.75
C PHE A 367 -6.03 20.29 -1.60
N ILE A 368 -6.47 19.99 -0.36
CA ILE A 368 -7.83 19.52 -0.09
C ILE A 368 -8.86 20.57 -0.49
N PRO A 369 -8.87 21.79 0.10
CA PRO A 369 -9.81 22.83 -0.31
C PRO A 369 -9.60 23.26 -1.76
N LEU A 370 -8.35 23.34 -2.26
CA LEU A 370 -8.09 23.71 -3.65
C LEU A 370 -8.80 22.77 -4.65
N ILE A 371 -8.70 21.45 -4.45
CA ILE A 371 -9.37 20.46 -5.31
C ILE A 371 -10.89 20.48 -5.08
N MET A 372 -11.36 20.65 -3.84
CA MET A 372 -12.79 20.76 -3.56
C MET A 372 -13.43 22.02 -4.11
N LEU A 373 -12.67 23.07 -4.43
CA LEU A 373 -13.16 24.31 -5.04
C LEU A 373 -13.06 24.32 -6.59
N CYS A 374 -12.55 23.25 -7.21
CA CYS A 374 -12.56 23.05 -8.67
C CYS A 374 -13.98 22.80 -9.21
N ASN A 375 -14.17 22.72 -10.51
CA ASN A 375 -15.48 22.49 -11.11
C ASN A 375 -16.02 21.07 -10.83
N THR A 376 -16.84 20.86 -9.79
CA THR A 376 -17.40 19.54 -9.42
C THR A 376 -18.92 19.54 -9.53
N ASP A 377 -19.49 18.48 -10.11
CA ASP A 377 -20.93 18.29 -10.22
C ASP A 377 -21.59 17.93 -8.88
N LYS A 378 -22.83 18.41 -8.69
CA LYS A 378 -23.71 18.15 -7.53
C LYS A 378 -23.11 18.60 -6.20
N ARG A 379 -23.16 19.92 -5.96
CA ARG A 379 -22.68 20.56 -4.72
C ARG A 379 -23.87 21.05 -3.88
N GLN A 380 -23.82 20.86 -2.58
CA GLN A 380 -24.80 21.44 -1.64
C GLN A 380 -24.29 22.69 -0.93
N TYR A 381 -22.99 22.77 -0.58
CA TYR A 381 -22.48 23.77 0.37
C TYR A 381 -21.31 24.66 -0.12
N LEU A 382 -20.56 24.27 -1.16
CA LEU A 382 -19.28 24.92 -1.54
C LEU A 382 -19.33 25.63 -2.91
N PRO A 383 -18.82 26.89 -3.02
CA PRO A 383 -18.74 27.59 -4.30
C PRO A 383 -17.65 27.01 -5.22
N VAL A 384 -17.75 27.26 -6.53
CA VAL A 384 -16.71 26.94 -7.51
C VAL A 384 -15.81 28.17 -7.66
N LEU A 385 -14.55 28.06 -7.23
CA LEU A 385 -13.56 29.13 -7.37
C LEU A 385 -12.73 28.95 -8.65
N PHE A 386 -12.44 27.70 -9.02
CA PHE A 386 -11.63 27.36 -10.18
C PHE A 386 -12.50 26.64 -11.22
N SER A 387 -13.09 27.43 -12.12
CA SER A 387 -13.93 26.88 -13.20
C SER A 387 -13.10 26.29 -14.33
N HIS A 388 -11.92 26.85 -14.64
CA HIS A 388 -11.11 26.42 -15.79
C HIS A 388 -10.34 25.12 -15.53
N ASP A 389 -10.39 24.21 -16.52
CA ASP A 389 -9.67 22.93 -16.54
C ASP A 389 -8.15 23.08 -16.30
N ILE A 390 -7.55 24.17 -16.78
CA ILE A 390 -6.12 24.46 -16.60
C ILE A 390 -5.78 24.60 -15.12
N ALA A 391 -6.63 25.25 -14.32
CA ALA A 391 -6.41 25.40 -12.89
C ALA A 391 -6.40 24.03 -12.20
N PHE A 392 -7.36 23.15 -12.55
CA PHE A 392 -7.36 21.77 -12.06
C PHE A 392 -6.09 21.02 -12.47
N LEU A 393 -5.65 21.12 -13.72
CA LEU A 393 -4.42 20.47 -14.21
C LEU A 393 -3.17 20.93 -13.46
N VAL A 394 -3.01 22.23 -13.21
CA VAL A 394 -1.87 22.79 -12.46
C VAL A 394 -1.90 22.30 -11.01
N ILE A 395 -3.05 22.36 -10.35
CA ILE A 395 -3.23 21.86 -8.98
C ILE A 395 -2.90 20.37 -8.92
N MET A 396 -3.42 19.58 -9.86
CA MET A 396 -3.24 18.14 -9.93
C MET A 396 -1.77 17.76 -10.15
N THR A 397 -1.07 18.51 -11.01
CA THR A 397 0.36 18.33 -11.30
C THR A 397 1.20 18.54 -10.04
N LEU A 398 1.02 19.66 -9.34
CA LEU A 398 1.76 19.98 -8.11
C LEU A 398 1.42 19.02 -6.97
N PHE A 399 0.14 18.65 -6.85
CA PHE A 399 -0.35 17.71 -5.86
C PHE A 399 0.25 16.31 -6.04
N ALA A 400 0.32 15.82 -7.27
CA ALA A 400 0.89 14.51 -7.60
C ALA A 400 2.42 14.49 -7.51
N LEU A 401 3.09 15.54 -7.99
CA LEU A 401 4.55 15.68 -7.89
C LEU A 401 5.00 15.68 -6.43
N SER A 402 4.34 16.48 -5.58
CA SER A 402 4.62 16.50 -4.14
C SER A 402 4.29 15.16 -3.47
N ASN A 403 3.29 14.42 -3.96
CA ASN A 403 2.99 13.08 -3.46
C ASN A 403 4.17 12.12 -3.63
N GLY A 404 4.62 11.96 -4.87
CA GLY A 404 5.71 11.05 -5.18
C GLY A 404 6.99 11.43 -4.46
N TYR A 405 7.29 12.73 -4.43
CA TYR A 405 8.49 13.27 -3.80
C TYR A 405 8.56 12.98 -2.30
N PHE A 406 7.55 13.38 -1.53
CA PHE A 406 7.60 13.23 -0.07
C PHE A 406 7.45 11.77 0.39
N ILE A 407 6.68 10.93 -0.31
CA ILE A 407 6.64 9.49 0.00
C ILE A 407 8.04 8.89 -0.18
N CYS A 408 8.67 9.16 -1.32
CA CYS A 408 9.99 8.61 -1.65
C CYS A 408 11.04 9.07 -0.64
N LEU A 409 11.01 10.35 -0.22
CA LEU A 409 11.91 10.88 0.82
C LEU A 409 11.69 10.18 2.17
N CYS A 410 10.45 10.07 2.65
CA CYS A 410 10.15 9.40 3.92
C CYS A 410 10.69 7.96 3.94
N MET A 411 10.38 7.19 2.88
CA MET A 411 10.77 5.78 2.79
C MET A 411 12.28 5.61 2.63
N SER A 412 12.97 6.57 2.02
CA SER A 412 14.43 6.51 1.83
C SER A 412 15.22 7.03 3.04
N TYR A 413 14.65 7.94 3.83
CA TYR A 413 15.28 8.48 5.03
C TYR A 413 15.13 7.57 6.24
N ALA A 414 14.00 6.87 6.40
CA ALA A 414 13.74 6.07 7.60
C ALA A 414 14.81 4.99 7.90
N PRO A 415 15.30 4.18 6.92
CA PRO A 415 16.38 3.22 7.18
C PRO A 415 17.70 3.90 7.59
N GLN A 416 17.93 5.15 7.17
CA GLN A 416 19.15 5.89 7.51
C GLN A 416 19.14 6.48 8.93
N LEU A 417 18.01 6.43 9.63
CA LEU A 417 17.87 6.90 11.01
C LEU A 417 18.10 5.78 12.03
N VAL A 418 18.24 4.54 11.55
CA VAL A 418 18.40 3.34 12.35
C VAL A 418 19.71 2.64 12.03
N ARG A 419 20.09 1.67 12.86
CA ARG A 419 21.28 0.85 12.62
C ARG A 419 20.96 -0.16 11.51
N ALA A 420 21.96 -0.64 10.77
CA ALA A 420 21.79 -1.63 9.71
C ALA A 420 20.97 -2.87 10.17
N LYS A 421 21.20 -3.32 11.42
CA LYS A 421 20.46 -4.44 12.03
C LYS A 421 18.95 -4.18 12.26
N ASP A 422 18.56 -2.91 12.33
CA ASP A 422 17.19 -2.46 12.60
C ASP A 422 16.51 -1.94 11.31
N CYS A 423 17.22 -1.90 10.17
CA CYS A 423 16.70 -1.40 8.88
C CYS A 423 15.50 -2.21 8.38
N GLU A 424 15.53 -3.54 8.55
CA GLU A 424 14.40 -4.39 8.14
C GLU A 424 13.13 -4.01 8.92
N THR A 425 13.26 -3.85 10.24
CA THR A 425 12.17 -3.43 11.13
C THR A 425 11.69 -2.02 10.81
N ALA A 426 12.60 -1.09 10.52
CA ALA A 426 12.22 0.26 10.10
C ALA A 426 11.44 0.25 8.78
N GLY A 427 11.86 -0.56 7.80
CA GLY A 427 11.14 -0.76 6.55
C GLY A 427 9.73 -1.31 6.78
N ALA A 428 9.59 -2.37 7.59
CA ALA A 428 8.30 -2.95 7.93
C ALA A 428 7.37 -1.94 8.65
N LEU A 429 7.87 -1.21 9.65
CA LEU A 429 7.12 -0.16 10.33
C LEU A 429 6.68 0.95 9.37
N MET A 430 7.57 1.39 8.47
CA MET A 430 7.21 2.39 7.46
C MET A 430 6.09 1.91 6.53
N THR A 431 6.07 0.62 6.16
CA THR A 431 4.96 0.07 5.37
C THR A 431 3.63 0.03 6.12
N PHE A 432 3.66 -0.21 7.43
CA PHE A 432 2.47 -0.09 8.27
C PHE A 432 1.94 1.35 8.30
N PHE A 433 2.80 2.35 8.53
CA PHE A 433 2.38 3.76 8.55
C PHE A 433 1.93 4.28 7.17
N LEU A 434 2.50 3.72 6.10
CA LEU A 434 2.03 3.90 4.73
C LEU A 434 0.58 3.38 4.58
N ALA A 435 0.31 2.12 4.99
CA ALA A 435 -1.04 1.53 4.98
C ALA A 435 -2.05 2.27 5.87
N LEU A 436 -1.60 2.77 7.02
CA LEU A 436 -2.39 3.60 7.92
C LEU A 436 -2.81 4.91 7.22
N GLY A 437 -1.88 5.56 6.52
CA GLY A 437 -2.16 6.78 5.75
C GLY A 437 -3.20 6.53 4.65
N LEU A 438 -3.07 5.42 3.92
CA LEU A 438 -4.05 5.03 2.90
C LEU A 438 -5.45 4.84 3.51
N SER A 439 -5.52 4.16 4.66
CA SER A 439 -6.77 3.88 5.37
C SER A 439 -7.43 5.16 5.92
N LEU A 440 -6.65 6.04 6.54
CA LEU A 440 -7.13 7.34 7.04
C LEU A 440 -7.61 8.24 5.90
N GLY A 441 -6.87 8.30 4.79
CA GLY A 441 -7.28 9.06 3.62
C GLY A 441 -8.58 8.52 3.01
N ALA A 442 -8.71 7.20 2.87
CA ALA A 442 -9.95 6.58 2.41
C ALA A 442 -11.15 6.93 3.33
N ALA A 443 -10.97 6.87 4.65
CA ALA A 443 -12.00 7.27 5.62
C ALA A 443 -12.38 8.75 5.48
N LEU A 444 -11.39 9.65 5.42
CA LEU A 444 -11.61 11.08 5.20
C LEU A 444 -12.32 11.37 3.88
N SER A 445 -12.04 10.59 2.83
CA SER A 445 -12.68 10.77 1.53
C SER A 445 -14.21 10.61 1.57
N PHE A 446 -14.72 9.74 2.45
CA PHE A 446 -16.17 9.59 2.65
C PHE A 446 -16.77 10.83 3.31
N LEU A 447 -16.07 11.42 4.28
CA LEU A 447 -16.49 12.67 4.92
C LEU A 447 -16.50 13.83 3.92
N LEU A 448 -15.43 14.00 3.15
CA LEU A 448 -15.33 15.05 2.14
C LEU A 448 -16.37 14.90 1.03
N ARG A 449 -16.70 13.66 0.64
CA ARG A 449 -17.77 13.38 -0.33
C ARG A 449 -19.16 13.77 0.19
N ASN A 450 -19.39 13.74 1.49
CA ASN A 450 -20.66 14.17 2.09
C ASN A 450 -20.75 15.70 2.23
N LEU A 451 -19.62 16.40 2.25
CA LEU A 451 -19.56 17.87 2.30
C LEU A 451 -19.78 18.52 0.91
N LEU A 452 -19.46 17.79 -0.16
CA LEU A 452 -19.78 18.14 -1.55
C LEU A 452 -21.23 17.79 -1.84
#